data_AF-A0A957AG33-F1
#
_entry.id   AF-A0A957AG33-F1
#
_cell.length_a   1.000
_cell.length_b   1.000
_cell.length_c   1.000
_cell.angle_alpha   90.00
_cell.angle_beta   90.00
_cell.angle_gamma   90.00
#
_symmetry.space_group_name_H-M   'P 1'
#
loop_
_entity.id
_entity.type
_entity.pdbx_description
1 polymer ?
#
loop_
_entity_poly.entity_id
_entity_poly.type
_entity_poly.pdbx_seq_one_letter_code
_entity_poly.pdbx_strand_id
1 'polypeptide(L)'
;RRREEVEKMHQKQVDLLEKVSGMNADDARKHLVESLKDEARTAAMAHIKEVQEEAKLTANKEAKRIVVQTIQRVATEHAIENSVSVFNIDNDDIKGRIIGREGRNIRTLEEATGVEIIVDDTPGAIILSCFDPVRREIARLSMHQLVKDGRIHPARIEEIVGKTRKHLEEEIMEVGKRTCIDLGIHGLHGELIRMVGRMKYRSSYGQ
;
A
#
# COMPACT_ATOMS: atom_id res chain seq x y z
N ARG A 1 57.96 25.95 66.59
CA ARG A 1 57.25 26.43 67.80
C ARG A 1 56.03 27.29 67.47
N ARG A 2 56.15 28.55 67.04
CA ARG A 2 54.97 29.42 66.79
C ARG A 2 54.05 28.96 65.65
N ARG A 3 54.60 28.36 64.58
CA ARG A 3 53.80 27.74 63.50
C ARG A 3 53.06 26.49 63.95
N GLU A 4 53.72 25.62 64.70
CA GLU A 4 53.13 24.38 65.22
C GLU A 4 51.99 24.65 66.22
N GLU A 5 52.07 25.73 67.01
CA GLU A 5 50.97 26.15 67.88
C GLU A 5 49.78 26.70 67.09
N VAL A 6 50.03 27.44 66.01
CA VAL A 6 48.97 27.94 65.11
C VAL A 6 48.29 26.80 64.37
N GLU A 7 49.04 25.81 63.89
CA GLU A 7 48.48 24.59 63.29
C GLU A 7 47.65 23.79 64.28
N LYS A 8 48.12 23.65 65.54
CA LYS A 8 47.34 22.97 66.58
C LYS A 8 46.05 23.71 66.93
N MET A 9 46.07 25.05 66.95
CA MET A 9 44.85 25.84 67.19
C MET A 9 43.90 25.76 66.00
N HIS A 10 44.41 25.79 64.78
CA HIS A 10 43.60 25.62 63.58
C HIS A 10 42.95 24.23 63.53
N GLN A 11 43.70 23.18 63.82
CA GLN A 11 43.18 21.81 63.87
C GLN A 11 42.10 21.64 64.93
N LYS A 12 42.29 22.20 66.13
CA LYS A 12 41.25 22.21 67.18
C LYS A 12 40.00 22.97 66.76
N GLN A 13 40.15 24.07 66.04
CA GLN A 13 39.02 24.86 65.55
C GLN A 13 38.24 24.09 64.47
N VAL A 14 38.94 23.38 63.59
CA VAL A 14 38.35 22.48 62.59
C VAL A 14 37.62 21.32 63.28
N ASP A 15 38.24 20.64 64.24
CA ASP A 15 37.60 19.55 64.99
C ASP A 15 36.34 19.99 65.76
N LEU A 16 36.35 21.21 66.31
CA LEU A 16 35.18 21.79 66.99
C LEU A 16 34.07 22.13 65.99
N LEU A 17 34.43 22.66 64.81
CA LEU A 17 33.48 22.94 63.73
C LEU A 17 32.85 21.65 63.19
N GLU A 18 33.65 20.59 63.00
CA GLU A 18 33.20 19.25 62.57
C GLU A 18 32.25 18.60 63.59
N LYS A 19 32.50 18.80 64.89
CA LYS A 19 31.60 18.34 65.95
C LYS A 19 30.27 19.10 66.00
N VAL A 20 30.28 20.40 65.69
CA VAL A 20 29.07 21.25 65.70
C VAL A 20 28.24 21.02 64.44
N SER A 21 28.87 20.76 63.29
CA SER A 21 28.18 20.45 62.03
C SER A 21 27.69 19.01 61.94
N GLY A 22 28.19 18.09 62.78
CA GLY A 22 27.84 16.67 62.77
C GLY A 22 28.33 15.91 61.53
N MET A 23 29.21 16.52 60.72
CA MET A 23 29.80 15.96 59.51
C MET A 23 31.26 16.37 59.38
N ASN A 24 32.12 15.41 59.07
CA ASN A 24 33.53 15.64 58.74
C ASN A 24 33.66 16.35 57.37
N ALA A 25 34.66 17.22 57.20
CA ALA A 25 34.87 17.98 55.96
C ALA A 25 34.98 17.08 54.71
N ASP A 26 35.56 15.88 54.85
CA ASP A 26 35.65 14.90 53.77
C ASP A 26 34.30 14.27 53.40
N ASP A 27 33.41 14.09 54.38
CA ASP A 27 32.07 13.54 54.15
C ASP A 27 31.17 14.57 53.47
N ALA A 28 31.27 15.85 53.86
CA ALA A 28 30.59 16.95 53.20
C ALA A 28 31.01 17.06 51.72
N ARG A 29 32.32 16.90 51.44
CA ARG A 29 32.85 16.93 50.08
C ARG A 29 32.36 15.76 49.24
N LYS A 30 32.32 14.54 49.81
CA LYS A 30 31.77 13.37 49.13
C LYS A 30 30.30 13.56 48.80
N HIS A 31 29.50 14.03 49.76
CA HIS A 31 28.08 14.32 49.54
C HIS A 31 27.86 15.33 48.41
N LEU A 32 28.66 16.40 48.38
CA LEU A 32 28.55 17.43 47.35
C LEU A 32 28.90 16.90 45.95
N VAL A 33 29.93 16.05 45.85
CA VAL A 33 30.32 15.39 44.61
C VAL A 33 29.26 14.37 44.15
N GLU A 34 28.62 13.68 45.09
CA GLU A 34 27.56 12.71 44.80
C GLU A 34 26.29 13.40 44.33
N SER A 35 25.87 14.49 44.97
CA SER A 35 24.76 15.33 44.50
C SER A 35 25.00 15.92 43.11
N LEU A 36 26.21 16.42 42.84
CA LEU A 36 26.59 16.90 41.50
C LEU A 36 26.55 15.80 40.44
N LYS A 37 26.94 14.56 40.79
CA LYS A 37 26.83 13.41 39.87
C LYS A 37 25.39 13.04 39.59
N ASP A 38 24.52 13.08 40.60
CA ASP A 38 23.11 12.76 40.43
C ASP A 38 22.36 13.83 39.63
N GLU A 39 22.68 15.11 39.83
CA GLU A 39 22.19 16.21 38.97
C GLU A 39 22.65 16.04 37.52
N ALA A 40 23.95 15.76 37.30
CA ALA A 40 24.49 15.53 35.97
C ALA A 40 23.84 14.32 35.29
N ARG A 41 23.60 13.22 36.02
CA ARG A 41 22.87 12.04 35.51
C ARG A 41 21.43 12.38 35.13
N THR A 42 20.75 13.16 35.95
CA THR A 42 19.37 13.57 35.69
C THR A 42 19.27 14.46 34.44
N ALA A 43 20.19 15.43 34.30
CA ALA A 43 20.28 16.27 33.11
C ALA A 43 20.60 15.45 31.86
N ALA A 44 21.54 14.50 31.94
CA ALA A 44 21.88 13.61 30.83
C ALA A 44 20.69 12.74 30.40
N MET A 45 19.93 12.18 31.36
CA MET A 45 18.73 11.38 31.06
C MET A 45 17.65 12.22 30.38
N ALA A 46 17.42 13.45 30.84
CA ALA A 46 16.47 14.37 30.21
C ALA A 46 16.87 14.65 28.75
N HIS A 47 18.15 14.93 28.51
CA HIS A 47 18.66 15.23 27.18
C HIS A 47 18.60 14.01 26.23
N ILE A 48 18.90 12.80 26.73
CA ILE A 48 18.74 11.56 25.96
C ILE A 48 17.28 11.36 25.55
N LYS A 49 16.34 11.61 26.47
CA LYS A 49 14.91 11.46 26.19
C LYS A 49 14.44 12.44 25.13
N GLU A 50 14.91 13.69 25.20
CA GLU A 50 14.60 14.73 24.23
C GLU A 50 15.11 14.37 22.82
N VAL A 51 16.36 13.92 22.71
CA VAL A 51 16.95 13.43 21.46
C VAL A 51 16.20 12.23 20.90
N GLN A 52 15.77 11.29 21.75
CA GLN A 52 14.97 10.14 21.32
C GLN A 52 13.59 10.55 20.80
N GLU A 53 12.93 11.51 21.43
CA GLU A 53 11.62 12.04 21.02
C GLU A 53 11.74 12.75 19.66
N GLU A 54 12.77 13.58 19.49
CA GLU A 54 13.05 14.31 18.24
C GLU A 54 13.40 13.35 17.10
N ALA A 55 14.21 12.31 17.37
CA ALA A 55 14.52 11.27 16.41
C ALA A 55 13.25 10.52 15.96
N LYS A 56 12.33 10.20 16.88
CA LYS A 56 11.04 9.56 16.54
C LYS A 56 10.15 10.46 15.69
N LEU A 57 10.05 11.75 16.02
CA LEU A 57 9.27 12.72 15.24
C LEU A 57 9.82 12.87 13.82
N THR A 58 11.14 12.94 13.70
CA THR A 58 11.84 13.05 12.42
C THR A 58 11.67 11.79 11.58
N ALA A 59 11.85 10.61 12.19
CA ALA A 59 11.63 9.33 11.52
C ALA A 59 10.20 9.17 11.02
N ASN A 60 9.20 9.59 11.81
CA ASN A 60 7.79 9.54 11.38
C ASN A 60 7.49 10.49 10.22
N LYS A 61 8.06 11.70 10.22
CA LYS A 61 7.92 12.62 9.08
C LYS A 61 8.56 12.04 7.83
N GLU A 62 9.74 11.46 7.96
CA GLU A 62 10.48 10.92 6.83
C GLU A 62 9.82 9.65 6.27
N ALA A 63 9.32 8.76 7.13
CA ALA A 63 8.53 7.60 6.73
C ALA A 63 7.28 8.03 5.95
N LYS A 64 6.54 9.04 6.45
CA LYS A 64 5.38 9.60 5.72
C LYS A 64 5.78 10.19 4.37
N ARG A 65 6.91 10.91 4.31
CA ARG A 65 7.44 11.48 3.06
C ARG A 65 7.74 10.38 2.04
N ILE A 66 8.41 9.31 2.46
CA ILE A 66 8.73 8.15 1.61
C ILE A 66 7.46 7.47 1.11
N VAL A 67 6.47 7.25 1.98
CA VAL A 67 5.18 6.64 1.58
C VAL A 67 4.48 7.51 0.53
N VAL A 68 4.37 8.82 0.77
CA VAL A 68 3.75 9.76 -0.19
C VAL A 68 4.50 9.77 -1.51
N GLN A 69 5.84 9.85 -1.48
CA GLN A 69 6.67 9.85 -2.68
C GLN A 69 6.57 8.53 -3.46
N THR A 70 6.49 7.40 -2.75
CA THR A 70 6.30 6.07 -3.36
C THR A 70 4.92 5.98 -4.00
N ILE A 71 3.86 6.43 -3.31
CA ILE A 71 2.52 6.50 -3.88
C ILE A 71 2.53 7.38 -5.14
N GLN A 72 3.12 8.58 -5.08
CA GLN A 72 3.17 9.47 -6.24
C GLN A 72 3.94 8.89 -7.42
N ARG A 73 5.00 8.09 -7.17
CA ARG A 73 5.81 7.46 -8.22
C ARG A 73 5.14 6.19 -8.80
N VAL A 74 4.49 5.38 -7.96
CA VAL A 74 3.90 4.09 -8.36
C VAL A 74 2.45 4.23 -8.83
N ALA A 75 1.68 5.19 -8.29
CA ALA A 75 0.26 5.32 -8.59
C ALA A 75 -0.01 5.65 -10.06
N THR A 76 0.86 6.37 -10.75
CA THR A 76 0.69 6.65 -12.19
C THR A 76 0.99 5.44 -13.06
N GLU A 77 2.03 4.66 -12.76
CA GLU A 77 2.41 3.49 -13.59
C GLU A 77 1.46 2.30 -13.35
N HIS A 78 1.14 1.97 -12.10
CA HIS A 78 0.30 0.80 -11.78
C HIS A 78 -1.20 1.00 -12.05
N ALA A 79 -1.70 2.25 -12.02
CA ALA A 79 -3.10 2.53 -12.35
C ALA A 79 -3.36 2.39 -13.86
N ILE A 80 -2.37 2.69 -14.70
CA ILE A 80 -2.48 2.61 -16.15
C ILE A 80 -2.40 1.13 -16.61
N GLU A 81 -1.44 0.36 -16.11
CA GLU A 81 -1.26 -1.05 -16.49
C GLU A 81 -2.41 -1.96 -16.04
N ASN A 82 -2.96 -1.72 -14.85
CA ASN A 82 -4.05 -2.57 -14.35
C ASN A 82 -5.42 -2.22 -14.92
N SER A 83 -5.59 -1.06 -15.56
CA SER A 83 -6.90 -0.56 -15.99
C SER A 83 -7.11 -0.65 -17.51
N VAL A 84 -6.04 -0.82 -18.28
CA VAL A 84 -6.05 -0.71 -19.73
C VAL A 84 -5.65 -2.04 -20.37
N SER A 85 -6.45 -2.55 -21.31
CA SER A 85 -6.12 -3.73 -22.12
C SER A 85 -6.21 -3.39 -23.59
N VAL A 86 -5.21 -3.80 -24.37
CA VAL A 86 -5.21 -3.62 -25.83
C VAL A 86 -5.80 -4.86 -26.49
N PHE A 87 -6.78 -4.65 -27.37
CA PHE A 87 -7.35 -5.67 -28.24
C PHE A 87 -6.87 -5.43 -29.67
N ASN A 88 -6.04 -6.34 -30.17
CA ASN A 88 -5.50 -6.27 -31.52
C ASN A 88 -6.51 -6.82 -32.54
N ILE A 89 -6.63 -6.14 -33.67
CA ILE A 89 -7.53 -6.47 -34.77
C ILE A 89 -6.72 -6.60 -36.06
N ASP A 90 -6.93 -7.69 -36.78
CA ASP A 90 -6.16 -8.03 -37.98
C ASP A 90 -6.50 -7.14 -39.20
N ASN A 91 -7.68 -6.51 -39.24
CA ASN A 91 -8.13 -5.68 -40.35
C ASN A 91 -9.05 -4.52 -39.88
N ASP A 92 -8.84 -3.32 -40.42
CA ASP A 92 -9.65 -2.14 -40.15
C ASP A 92 -11.13 -2.29 -40.60
N ASP A 93 -11.45 -3.18 -41.54
CA ASP A 93 -12.84 -3.52 -41.89
C ASP A 93 -13.63 -4.11 -40.69
N ILE A 94 -12.93 -4.81 -39.80
CA ILE A 94 -13.51 -5.35 -38.57
C ILE A 94 -13.66 -4.23 -37.55
N LYS A 95 -12.66 -3.35 -37.43
CA LYS A 95 -12.72 -2.14 -36.59
C LYS A 95 -13.93 -1.28 -36.94
N GLY A 96 -14.18 -1.01 -38.22
CA GLY A 96 -15.35 -0.26 -38.69
C GLY A 96 -16.70 -0.92 -38.35
N ARG A 97 -16.78 -2.27 -38.40
CA ARG A 97 -17.98 -3.02 -38.00
C ARG A 97 -18.22 -3.01 -36.49
N ILE A 98 -17.14 -3.07 -35.70
CA ILE A 98 -17.21 -2.97 -34.24
C ILE A 98 -17.71 -1.59 -33.82
N ILE A 99 -17.21 -0.51 -34.44
CA ILE A 99 -17.69 0.86 -34.20
C ILE A 99 -19.17 0.99 -34.60
N GLY A 100 -19.51 0.52 -35.80
CA GLY A 100 -20.84 0.68 -36.37
C GLY A 100 -21.10 2.13 -36.82
N ARG A 101 -22.24 2.36 -37.48
CA ARG A 101 -22.64 3.70 -37.91
C ARG A 101 -22.83 4.59 -36.68
N GLU A 102 -22.14 5.72 -36.61
CA GLU A 102 -22.18 6.69 -35.50
C GLU A 102 -21.74 6.14 -34.13
N GLY A 103 -20.94 5.06 -34.11
CA GLY A 103 -20.49 4.45 -32.85
C GLY A 103 -21.59 3.66 -32.12
N ARG A 104 -22.72 3.37 -32.77
CA ARG A 104 -23.86 2.68 -32.16
C ARG A 104 -23.48 1.34 -31.53
N ASN A 105 -22.67 0.55 -32.23
CA ASN A 105 -22.31 -0.79 -31.77
C ASN A 105 -21.37 -0.71 -30.55
N ILE A 106 -20.39 0.20 -30.56
CA ILE A 106 -19.52 0.44 -29.41
C ILE A 106 -20.32 0.90 -28.21
N ARG A 107 -21.24 1.86 -28.36
CA ARG A 107 -22.08 2.31 -27.24
C ARG A 107 -22.90 1.18 -26.62
N THR A 108 -23.52 0.33 -27.43
CA THR A 108 -24.23 -0.86 -26.91
C THR A 108 -23.28 -1.80 -26.18
N LEU A 109 -22.06 -2.01 -26.69
CA LEU A 109 -21.05 -2.85 -26.03
C LEU A 109 -20.59 -2.24 -24.70
N GLU A 110 -20.36 -0.93 -24.64
CA GLU A 110 -20.03 -0.17 -23.44
C GLU A 110 -21.14 -0.23 -22.40
N GLU A 111 -22.40 -0.02 -22.81
CA GLU A 111 -23.58 -0.11 -21.94
C GLU A 111 -23.79 -1.54 -21.41
N ALA A 112 -23.61 -2.56 -22.26
CA ALA A 112 -23.81 -3.95 -21.88
C ALA A 112 -22.71 -4.50 -20.96
N THR A 113 -21.46 -4.06 -21.14
CA THR A 113 -20.30 -4.56 -20.38
C THR A 113 -19.91 -3.66 -19.20
N GLY A 114 -20.23 -2.37 -19.27
CA GLY A 114 -19.80 -1.36 -18.31
C GLY A 114 -18.29 -1.08 -18.38
N VAL A 115 -17.69 -1.20 -19.57
CA VAL A 115 -16.29 -0.92 -19.90
C VAL A 115 -16.25 0.28 -20.83
N GLU A 116 -15.26 1.15 -20.69
CA GLU A 116 -15.01 2.27 -21.60
C GLU A 116 -14.11 1.80 -22.75
N ILE A 117 -14.52 2.04 -23.99
CA ILE A 117 -13.84 1.54 -25.17
C ILE A 117 -13.29 2.71 -25.96
N ILE A 118 -11.97 2.88 -25.90
CA ILE A 118 -11.27 3.97 -26.56
C ILE A 118 -10.80 3.46 -27.92
N VAL A 119 -11.29 4.12 -28.97
CA VAL A 119 -10.86 3.89 -30.35
C VAL A 119 -10.02 5.07 -30.79
N ASP A 120 -8.74 4.81 -31.03
CA ASP A 120 -7.79 5.80 -31.52
C ASP A 120 -7.53 5.62 -33.03
N ASP A 121 -6.90 6.62 -33.66
CA ASP A 121 -6.48 6.60 -35.07
C ASP A 121 -5.36 5.58 -35.34
N THR A 122 -4.81 4.96 -34.29
CA THR A 122 -3.86 3.85 -34.40
C THR A 122 -4.50 2.65 -35.11
N PRO A 123 -3.92 2.15 -36.22
CA PRO A 123 -4.48 1.02 -36.98
C PRO A 123 -4.42 -0.27 -36.16
N GLY A 124 -5.44 -1.12 -36.32
CA GLY A 124 -5.42 -2.48 -35.77
C GLY A 124 -5.49 -2.64 -34.24
N ALA A 125 -5.85 -1.60 -33.47
CA ALA A 125 -6.00 -1.72 -32.01
C ALA A 125 -7.23 -0.98 -31.47
N ILE A 126 -7.89 -1.59 -30.48
CA ILE A 126 -8.93 -0.98 -29.65
C ILE A 126 -8.50 -1.11 -28.19
N ILE A 127 -8.65 -0.03 -27.43
CA ILE A 127 -8.23 0.02 -26.03
C ILE A 127 -9.46 -0.15 -25.14
N LEU A 128 -9.41 -1.11 -24.22
CA LEU A 128 -10.43 -1.37 -23.22
C LEU A 128 -9.99 -0.81 -21.87
N SER A 129 -10.73 0.17 -21.37
CA SER A 129 -10.50 0.83 -20.08
C SER A 129 -11.59 0.43 -19.07
N CYS A 130 -11.19 -0.22 -17.98
CA CYS A 130 -12.10 -0.52 -16.86
C CYS A 130 -11.29 -0.84 -15.61
N PHE A 131 -11.83 -0.60 -14.41
CA PHE A 131 -11.17 -0.99 -13.16
C PHE A 131 -11.44 -2.46 -12.76
N ASP A 132 -12.60 -3.02 -13.14
CA ASP A 132 -12.95 -4.41 -12.79
C ASP A 132 -12.37 -5.39 -13.82
N PRO A 133 -11.43 -6.27 -13.43
CA PRO A 133 -10.81 -7.23 -14.36
C PRO A 133 -11.82 -8.21 -14.96
N VAL A 134 -12.90 -8.54 -14.22
CA VAL A 134 -13.94 -9.46 -14.71
C VAL A 134 -14.74 -8.80 -15.83
N ARG A 135 -15.11 -7.52 -15.69
CA ARG A 135 -15.84 -6.79 -16.74
C ARG A 135 -14.99 -6.62 -18.00
N ARG A 136 -13.71 -6.32 -17.82
CA ARG A 136 -12.75 -6.21 -18.92
C ARG A 136 -12.63 -7.53 -19.69
N GLU A 137 -12.59 -8.65 -18.97
CA GLU A 137 -12.52 -9.98 -19.59
C GLU A 137 -13.81 -10.32 -20.34
N ILE A 138 -14.99 -9.98 -19.79
CA ILE A 138 -16.28 -10.16 -20.48
C ILE A 138 -16.28 -9.36 -21.79
N ALA A 139 -15.82 -8.10 -21.78
CA ALA A 139 -15.75 -7.28 -22.98
C ALA A 139 -14.81 -7.88 -24.03
N ARG A 140 -13.61 -8.29 -23.62
CA ARG A 140 -12.60 -8.90 -24.49
C ARG A 140 -13.11 -10.18 -25.16
N LEU A 141 -13.66 -11.11 -24.38
CA LEU A 141 -14.21 -12.38 -24.90
C LEU A 141 -15.41 -12.15 -25.82
N SER A 142 -16.29 -11.21 -25.44
CA SER A 142 -17.45 -10.87 -26.26
C SER A 142 -17.03 -10.27 -27.60
N MET A 143 -16.03 -9.37 -27.60
CA MET A 143 -15.45 -8.84 -28.83
C MET A 143 -14.83 -9.93 -29.70
N HIS A 144 -14.06 -10.85 -29.11
CA HIS A 144 -13.47 -11.96 -29.86
C HIS A 144 -14.54 -12.83 -30.54
N GLN A 145 -15.65 -13.10 -29.84
CA GLN A 145 -16.75 -13.89 -30.35
C GLN A 145 -17.55 -13.15 -31.45
N LEU A 146 -17.76 -11.83 -31.29
CA LEU A 146 -18.38 -10.95 -32.27
C LEU A 146 -17.56 -10.85 -33.57
N VAL A 147 -16.23 -10.75 -33.44
CA VAL A 147 -15.31 -10.72 -34.60
C VAL A 147 -15.35 -12.04 -35.35
N LYS A 148 -15.34 -13.17 -34.62
CA LYS A 148 -15.40 -14.52 -35.22
C LYS A 148 -16.71 -14.78 -35.97
N ASP A 149 -17.84 -14.25 -35.46
CA ASP A 149 -19.15 -14.38 -36.11
C ASP A 149 -19.34 -13.38 -37.27
N GLY A 150 -18.60 -12.27 -37.27
CA GLY A 150 -18.60 -11.27 -38.34
C GLY A 150 -19.87 -10.40 -38.43
N ARG A 151 -20.89 -10.66 -37.59
CA ARG A 151 -22.16 -9.93 -37.52
C ARG A 151 -22.26 -9.15 -36.22
N ILE A 152 -22.20 -7.83 -36.31
CA ILE A 152 -22.17 -6.93 -35.15
C ILE A 152 -23.39 -6.00 -35.20
N HIS A 153 -24.39 -6.32 -34.39
CA HIS A 153 -25.63 -5.56 -34.22
C HIS A 153 -26.01 -5.47 -32.74
N PRO A 154 -26.72 -4.41 -32.29
CA PRO A 154 -27.01 -4.20 -30.87
C PRO A 154 -27.62 -5.40 -30.14
N ALA A 155 -28.68 -6.01 -30.71
CA ALA A 155 -29.34 -7.16 -30.11
C ALA A 155 -28.40 -8.38 -29.94
N ARG A 156 -27.47 -8.58 -30.88
CA ARG A 156 -26.52 -9.69 -30.82
C ARG A 156 -25.39 -9.42 -29.83
N ILE A 157 -24.98 -8.16 -29.70
CA ILE A 157 -24.00 -7.74 -28.69
C ILE A 157 -24.54 -8.05 -27.30
N GLU A 158 -25.76 -7.63 -26.99
CA GLU A 158 -26.40 -7.91 -25.69
C GLU A 158 -26.51 -9.41 -25.42
N GLU A 159 -26.92 -10.20 -26.42
CA GLU A 159 -27.03 -11.65 -26.30
C GLU A 159 -25.67 -12.30 -25.99
N ILE A 160 -24.63 -11.94 -26.74
CA ILE A 160 -23.28 -12.50 -26.57
C ILE A 160 -22.71 -12.09 -25.21
N VAL A 161 -22.81 -10.81 -24.84
CA VAL A 161 -22.33 -10.33 -23.53
C VAL A 161 -23.04 -11.06 -22.40
N GLY A 162 -24.35 -11.28 -22.49
CA GLY A 162 -25.11 -12.05 -21.52
C GLY A 162 -24.66 -13.51 -21.41
N LYS A 163 -24.39 -14.17 -22.54
CA LYS A 163 -23.86 -15.54 -22.58
C LYS A 163 -22.45 -15.62 -21.98
N THR A 164 -21.55 -14.74 -22.40
CA THR A 164 -20.17 -14.66 -21.90
C THR A 164 -20.15 -14.40 -20.40
N ARG A 165 -21.01 -13.51 -19.89
CA ARG A 165 -21.11 -13.24 -18.45
C ARG A 165 -21.49 -14.48 -17.66
N LYS A 166 -22.48 -15.25 -18.11
CA LYS A 166 -22.89 -16.49 -17.44
C LYS A 166 -21.76 -17.53 -17.45
N HIS A 167 -21.14 -17.74 -18.61
CA HIS A 167 -20.01 -18.65 -18.74
C HIS A 167 -18.86 -18.29 -17.80
N LEU A 168 -18.51 -16.98 -17.73
CA LEU A 168 -17.43 -16.52 -16.87
C LEU A 168 -17.78 -16.67 -15.39
N GLU A 169 -19.03 -16.44 -14.98
CA GLU A 169 -19.47 -16.66 -13.61
C GLU A 169 -19.41 -18.14 -13.20
N GLU A 170 -19.78 -19.06 -14.11
CA GLU A 170 -19.66 -20.50 -13.90
C GLU A 170 -18.19 -20.91 -13.78
N GLU A 171 -17.33 -20.43 -14.67
CA GLU A 171 -15.89 -20.69 -14.62
C GLU A 171 -15.25 -20.15 -13.34
N ILE A 172 -15.62 -18.93 -12.91
CA ILE A 172 -15.16 -18.36 -11.63
C ILE A 172 -15.54 -19.28 -10.47
N MET A 173 -16.76 -19.81 -10.46
CA MET A 173 -17.21 -20.69 -9.40
C MET A 173 -16.48 -22.04 -9.43
N GLU A 174 -16.27 -22.61 -10.60
CA GLU A 174 -15.55 -23.88 -10.78
C GLU A 174 -14.08 -23.75 -10.38
N VAL A 175 -13.39 -22.71 -10.85
CA VAL A 175 -12.00 -22.40 -10.46
C VAL A 175 -11.92 -22.19 -8.95
N GLY A 176 -12.84 -21.41 -8.37
CA GLY A 176 -12.88 -21.20 -6.92
C GLY A 176 -13.01 -22.51 -6.15
N LYS A 177 -13.93 -23.40 -6.56
CA LYS A 177 -14.13 -24.71 -5.92
C LYS A 177 -12.87 -25.57 -6.02
N ARG A 178 -12.28 -25.66 -7.21
CA ARG A 178 -11.06 -26.43 -7.45
C ARG A 178 -9.91 -25.92 -6.57
N THR A 179 -9.69 -24.61 -6.53
CA THR A 179 -8.66 -24.00 -5.69
C THR A 179 -8.87 -24.27 -4.21
N CYS A 180 -10.12 -24.22 -3.71
CA CYS A 180 -10.41 -24.55 -2.32
C CYS A 180 -10.12 -26.02 -2.00
N ILE A 181 -10.44 -26.94 -2.92
CA ILE A 181 -10.13 -28.37 -2.79
C ILE A 181 -8.61 -28.59 -2.78
N ASP A 182 -7.88 -27.98 -3.72
CA ASP A 182 -6.42 -28.12 -3.84
C ASP A 182 -5.69 -27.59 -2.58
N LEU A 183 -6.23 -26.56 -1.94
CA LEU A 183 -5.74 -26.01 -0.66
C LEU A 183 -6.25 -26.76 0.57
N GLY A 184 -7.11 -27.75 0.42
CA GLY A 184 -7.70 -28.52 1.52
C GLY A 184 -8.72 -27.77 2.39
N ILE A 185 -9.23 -26.62 1.92
CA ILE A 185 -10.17 -25.78 2.66
C ILE A 185 -11.60 -26.18 2.31
N HIS A 186 -12.34 -26.67 3.31
CA HIS A 186 -13.72 -27.15 3.17
C HIS A 186 -14.71 -26.24 3.93
N GLY A 187 -15.97 -26.20 3.49
CA GLY A 187 -17.05 -25.51 4.21
C GLY A 187 -17.14 -23.99 3.97
N LEU A 188 -16.47 -23.44 2.95
CA LEU A 188 -16.59 -22.03 2.59
C LEU A 188 -17.98 -21.73 1.98
N HIS A 189 -18.54 -20.59 2.34
CA HIS A 189 -19.77 -20.07 1.73
C HIS A 189 -19.54 -19.81 0.22
N GLY A 190 -20.56 -20.03 -0.61
CA GLY A 190 -20.43 -19.93 -2.07
C GLY A 190 -19.93 -18.56 -2.58
N GLU A 191 -20.18 -17.49 -1.82
CA GLU A 191 -19.63 -16.16 -2.13
C GLU A 191 -18.11 -16.07 -1.92
N LEU A 192 -17.56 -16.71 -0.87
CA LEU A 192 -16.13 -16.72 -0.63
C LEU A 192 -15.41 -17.52 -1.73
N ILE A 193 -15.99 -18.64 -2.14
CA ILE A 193 -15.50 -19.44 -3.25
C ILE A 193 -15.49 -18.62 -4.54
N ARG A 194 -16.55 -17.84 -4.80
CA ARG A 194 -16.62 -16.91 -5.93
C ARG A 194 -15.52 -15.85 -5.86
N MET A 195 -15.23 -15.29 -4.68
CA MET A 195 -14.16 -14.31 -4.51
C MET A 195 -12.78 -14.90 -4.81
N VAL A 196 -12.51 -16.14 -4.37
CA VAL A 196 -11.27 -16.87 -4.68
C VAL A 196 -11.14 -17.07 -6.19
N GLY A 197 -12.21 -17.49 -6.86
CA GLY A 197 -12.20 -17.65 -8.32
C GLY A 197 -11.93 -16.34 -9.09
N ARG A 198 -12.46 -15.21 -8.60
CA ARG A 198 -12.20 -13.88 -9.21
C ARG A 198 -10.72 -13.48 -9.19
N MET A 199 -9.92 -14.05 -8.28
CA MET A 199 -8.48 -13.74 -8.20
C MET A 199 -7.71 -14.17 -9.45
N LYS A 200 -8.16 -15.22 -10.16
CA LYS A 200 -7.56 -15.67 -11.44
C LYS A 200 -7.41 -14.52 -12.45
N TYR A 201 -8.43 -13.67 -12.56
CA TYR A 201 -8.48 -12.58 -13.53
C TYR A 201 -7.70 -11.33 -13.10
N ARG A 202 -7.26 -11.27 -11.84
CA ARG A 202 -6.51 -10.13 -11.30
C ARG A 202 -5.01 -10.22 -11.60
N SER A 203 -4.46 -11.43 -11.78
CA SER A 203 -3.02 -11.66 -11.92
C SER A 203 -2.56 -11.91 -13.37
N SER A 204 -3.44 -12.35 -14.27
CA SER A 204 -3.04 -12.78 -15.62
C SER A 204 -2.71 -11.66 -16.61
N TYR A 205 -2.80 -10.39 -16.25
CA TYR A 205 -2.71 -9.27 -17.21
C TYR A 205 -1.48 -8.38 -17.08
N GLY A 206 -0.46 -8.80 -16.31
CA GLY A 206 0.80 -8.05 -16.16
C GLY A 206 2.05 -8.91 -15.94
N GLN A 207 2.02 -10.21 -16.26
CA GLN A 207 3.20 -11.09 -16.28
C GLN A 207 3.41 -11.69 -17.66
#